data_AF-A0A2D5VJ02-F1
#
_entry.id   AF-A0A2D5VJ02-F1
#
_cell.length_a   1.000
_cell.length_b   1.000
_cell.length_c   1.000
_cell.angle_alpha   90.00
_cell.angle_beta   90.00
_cell.angle_gamma   90.00
#
_symmetry.space_group_name_H-M   'P 1'
#
loop_
_entity.id
_entity.type
_entity.pdbx_description
1 polymer ?
#
loop_
_entity_poly.entity_id
_entity_poly.type
_entity_poly.pdbx_seq_one_letter_code
_entity_poly.pdbx_strand_id
1 'polypeptide(L)'
;MIFHFSTFLPNTVLKGCVVGCYLPLFLISTLYVAAQNLTSARDNSTQTDKQNPVKANNGKVIENTTQRGPVQAKIKLEPSEPIIGDILTLTLQVSAEAEVELLMPEFGQSLERFTILDFVPREKIDDQGRTVVMHRYRLQPSSSGTQAIPPLMIEFVDRRPGNRLAPEGEDAYEILTERFEFNVKSVVPTGASNELKAPLRELAPLGVGRGKIWMALIAVSIILLLGLPFAWRSWQHHRIGSRRRSAYDIANSRLSKLRASPKPEGEEISAFFVELSDIVRHYLEDRFNLHAPELTTEEFLEVAATSPDLTAEHKIFLQDFLRQADQVKFAQHIPDSQSIDNALRSATNFLEQTKQDAPLLDEPTNSQASESQGEIESRSVSNASAGEAEITALGQKR
;
A
#
# COMPACT_ATOMS: atom_id res chain seq x y z
N MET A 1 35.39 4.37 -50.22
CA MET A 1 36.51 5.16 -50.74
C MET A 1 36.26 6.61 -50.37
N ILE A 2 37.12 7.14 -49.50
CA ILE A 2 37.44 8.56 -49.29
C ILE A 2 36.40 9.44 -48.57
N PHE A 3 36.76 9.74 -47.32
CA PHE A 3 36.35 10.85 -46.47
C PHE A 3 36.54 12.21 -47.17
N HIS A 4 35.69 13.20 -46.86
CA HIS A 4 36.24 14.51 -46.47
C HIS A 4 35.31 15.29 -45.54
N PHE A 5 35.96 15.71 -44.45
CA PHE A 5 35.54 16.54 -43.34
C PHE A 5 35.71 18.01 -43.72
N SER A 6 34.78 18.89 -43.33
CA SER A 6 35.04 20.32 -43.04
C SER A 6 33.81 20.94 -42.36
N THR A 7 33.69 20.94 -41.02
CA THR A 7 34.08 22.03 -40.10
C THR A 7 33.85 23.45 -40.61
N PHE A 8 32.73 24.05 -40.21
CA PHE A 8 32.59 25.50 -40.06
C PHE A 8 31.71 25.81 -38.83
N LEU A 9 32.30 26.51 -37.87
CA LEU A 9 31.75 27.21 -36.69
C LEU A 9 32.55 28.53 -36.63
N PRO A 10 32.19 29.54 -35.83
CA PRO A 10 30.89 29.95 -35.27
C PRO A 10 30.63 31.47 -35.52
N ASN A 11 29.43 31.99 -35.21
CA ASN A 11 29.30 33.18 -34.35
C ASN A 11 27.85 33.68 -34.16
N THR A 12 27.49 33.81 -32.87
CA THR A 12 26.68 34.90 -32.26
C THR A 12 25.20 35.04 -32.67
N VAL A 13 24.22 35.36 -31.80
CA VAL A 13 24.18 35.84 -30.41
C VAL A 13 22.71 35.80 -29.96
N LEU A 14 22.46 35.50 -28.67
CA LEU A 14 21.29 35.89 -27.83
C LEU A 14 19.85 35.59 -28.32
N LYS A 15 18.85 35.31 -27.49
CA LYS A 15 18.65 34.96 -26.08
C LYS A 15 17.13 34.73 -25.97
N GLY A 16 16.71 33.68 -25.26
CA GLY A 16 15.51 33.71 -24.44
C GLY A 16 14.16 33.48 -25.12
N CYS A 17 13.72 32.22 -25.13
CA CYS A 17 12.38 31.86 -24.69
C CYS A 17 12.25 30.33 -24.55
N VAL A 18 11.31 29.91 -23.71
CA VAL A 18 10.91 28.51 -23.42
C VAL A 18 11.78 27.79 -22.38
N VAL A 19 11.69 28.25 -21.13
CA VAL A 19 11.75 27.34 -19.97
C VAL A 19 10.31 27.02 -19.60
N GLY A 20 9.85 25.83 -19.97
CA GLY A 20 8.51 25.36 -19.70
C GLY A 20 8.41 23.86 -19.93
N CYS A 21 8.12 23.15 -18.84
CA CYS A 21 7.85 21.71 -18.75
C CYS A 21 9.06 20.76 -18.83
N TYR A 22 9.00 19.76 -17.96
CA TYR A 22 9.90 18.61 -17.78
C TYR A 22 11.15 18.85 -16.91
N LEU A 23 10.94 18.95 -15.59
CA LEU A 23 11.80 18.36 -14.54
C LEU A 23 11.07 18.58 -13.19
N PRO A 24 10.62 17.51 -12.50
CA PRO A 24 11.54 16.80 -11.63
C PRO A 24 11.22 15.31 -11.54
N LEU A 25 11.85 14.48 -12.38
CA LEU A 25 11.87 13.02 -12.21
C LEU A 25 13.27 12.42 -12.40
N PHE A 26 14.30 13.26 -12.44
CA PHE A 26 15.68 12.87 -12.77
C PHE A 26 16.70 13.09 -11.63
N LEU A 27 16.23 13.04 -10.37
CA LEU A 27 17.09 13.07 -9.18
C LEU A 27 16.70 12.01 -8.13
N ILE A 28 16.14 10.88 -8.58
CA ILE A 28 15.90 9.69 -7.74
C ILE A 28 16.60 8.43 -8.30
N SER A 29 17.18 8.45 -9.52
CA SER A 29 17.77 7.24 -10.12
C SER A 29 19.31 7.11 -9.99
N THR A 30 20.03 8.11 -9.48
CA THR A 30 21.51 8.07 -9.40
C THR A 30 22.08 7.67 -8.04
N LEU A 31 21.24 7.21 -7.11
CA LEU A 31 21.67 6.60 -5.83
C LEU A 31 21.25 5.14 -5.65
N TYR A 32 20.67 4.52 -6.69
CA TYR A 32 20.24 3.11 -6.65
C TYR A 32 21.20 2.14 -7.36
N VAL A 33 22.23 2.63 -8.08
CA VAL A 33 23.12 1.78 -8.90
C VAL A 33 24.48 1.48 -8.21
N ALA A 34 24.73 1.99 -7.00
CA ALA A 34 26.01 1.77 -6.29
C ALA A 34 25.94 0.70 -5.17
N ALA A 35 25.04 -0.30 -5.28
CA ALA A 35 24.89 -1.34 -4.26
C ALA A 35 24.79 -2.78 -4.78
N GLN A 36 25.17 -3.06 -6.03
CA GLN A 36 25.12 -4.42 -6.60
C GLN A 36 26.41 -4.91 -7.28
N ASN A 37 27.57 -4.30 -7.01
CA ASN A 37 28.84 -4.82 -7.50
C ASN A 37 29.81 -5.03 -6.32
N LEU A 38 29.60 -6.12 -5.57
CA LEU A 38 30.61 -6.74 -4.69
C LEU A 38 30.19 -8.19 -4.36
N THR A 39 29.88 -8.96 -5.40
CA THR A 39 29.72 -10.42 -5.34
C THR A 39 30.43 -11.05 -6.54
N SER A 40 31.77 -11.05 -6.48
CA SER A 40 32.57 -11.96 -7.31
C SER A 40 33.93 -12.18 -6.66
N ALA A 41 34.06 -13.30 -5.96
CA ALA A 41 35.33 -13.94 -5.61
C ALA A 41 34.98 -15.43 -5.41
N ARG A 42 34.87 -16.17 -6.52
CA ARG A 42 35.94 -16.98 -7.11
C ARG A 42 36.39 -18.07 -6.15
N ASP A 43 35.70 -19.19 -6.33
CA ASP A 43 36.05 -20.54 -5.94
C ASP A 43 37.51 -20.84 -6.32
N ASN A 44 38.27 -21.40 -5.37
CA ASN A 44 39.50 -22.14 -5.63
C ASN A 44 39.77 -23.03 -4.42
N SER A 45 39.33 -24.28 -4.56
CA SER A 45 39.81 -25.44 -3.84
C SER A 45 41.34 -25.53 -3.90
N THR A 46 42.00 -25.58 -2.75
CA THR A 46 43.30 -26.26 -2.63
C THR A 46 43.34 -26.99 -1.30
N GLN A 47 42.93 -28.24 -1.41
CA GLN A 47 43.08 -29.32 -0.45
C GLN A 47 44.56 -29.43 -0.07
N THR A 48 44.91 -29.07 1.17
CA THR A 48 46.19 -29.44 1.78
C THR A 48 45.89 -30.40 2.91
N ASP A 49 46.16 -31.66 2.60
CA ASP A 49 46.25 -32.80 3.49
C ASP A 49 47.09 -32.45 4.72
N LYS A 50 46.46 -32.47 5.90
CA LYS A 50 47.14 -32.60 7.19
C LYS A 50 46.42 -33.67 7.99
N GLN A 51 46.84 -34.90 7.72
CA GLN A 51 46.78 -36.01 8.67
C GLN A 51 47.13 -35.51 10.09
N ASN A 52 46.15 -35.51 10.98
CA ASN A 52 46.36 -35.41 12.41
C ASN A 52 46.07 -36.80 12.99
N PRO A 53 47.01 -37.43 13.71
CA PRO A 53 46.91 -38.84 14.04
C PRO A 53 45.79 -39.06 15.07
N VAL A 54 44.94 -40.04 14.79
CA VAL A 54 43.98 -40.59 15.75
C VAL A 54 44.79 -41.13 16.94
N LYS A 55 44.80 -40.35 18.02
CA LYS A 55 45.29 -40.80 19.33
C LYS A 55 44.39 -41.93 19.81
N ALA A 56 44.90 -43.15 19.76
CA ALA A 56 44.36 -44.28 20.48
C ALA A 56 44.34 -43.93 21.97
N ASN A 57 43.15 -43.65 22.51
CA ASN A 57 42.95 -43.60 23.95
C ASN A 57 42.84 -45.04 24.45
N ASN A 58 43.78 -45.43 25.30
CA ASN A 58 43.81 -46.71 26.00
C ASN A 58 42.47 -46.94 26.72
N GLY A 59 41.67 -47.84 26.15
CA GLY A 59 40.30 -48.11 26.56
C GLY A 59 40.27 -48.77 27.94
N LYS A 60 39.74 -48.06 28.92
CA LYS A 60 39.15 -48.71 30.08
C LYS A 60 37.95 -49.50 29.55
N VAL A 61 37.90 -50.79 29.88
CA VAL A 61 36.84 -51.71 29.45
C VAL A 61 35.87 -51.84 30.61
N ILE A 62 34.57 -51.76 30.34
CA ILE A 62 33.53 -52.10 31.31
C ILE A 62 33.10 -53.54 31.01
N GLU A 63 33.30 -54.44 31.96
CA GLU A 63 32.94 -55.85 31.86
C GLU A 63 32.04 -56.25 33.03
N ASN A 64 30.84 -56.75 32.74
CA ASN A 64 29.93 -57.32 33.73
C ASN A 64 29.71 -58.80 33.43
N THR A 65 29.73 -59.64 34.47
CA THR A 65 29.51 -61.08 34.36
C THR A 65 28.32 -61.48 35.23
N THR A 66 27.30 -62.06 34.62
CA THR A 66 26.14 -62.63 35.31
C THR A 66 26.16 -64.15 35.12
N GLN A 67 25.90 -64.90 36.18
CA GLN A 67 25.89 -66.37 36.12
C GLN A 67 24.59 -66.90 36.73
N ARG A 68 23.94 -67.82 36.02
CA ARG A 68 22.76 -68.55 36.52
C ARG A 68 22.87 -70.02 36.11
N GLY A 69 23.10 -70.88 37.10
CA GLY A 69 23.27 -72.32 36.88
C GLY A 69 24.45 -72.62 35.94
N PRO A 70 24.27 -73.45 34.89
CA PRO A 70 25.33 -73.84 33.96
C PRO A 70 25.67 -72.77 32.91
N VAL A 71 25.00 -71.61 32.95
CA VAL A 71 25.17 -70.53 31.96
C VAL A 71 25.80 -69.29 32.60
N GLN A 72 26.84 -68.78 31.95
CA GLN A 72 27.53 -67.54 32.30
C GLN A 72 27.47 -66.56 31.12
N ALA A 73 26.88 -65.39 31.34
CA ALA A 73 26.83 -64.30 30.38
C ALA A 73 27.80 -63.18 30.78
N LYS A 74 28.64 -62.75 29.84
CA LYS A 74 29.61 -61.67 29.98
C LYS A 74 29.29 -60.59 28.98
N ILE A 75 29.09 -59.36 29.45
CA ILE A 75 28.93 -58.18 28.61
C ILE A 75 30.18 -57.32 28.73
N LYS A 76 30.68 -56.89 27.57
CA LYS A 76 31.84 -56.03 27.45
C LYS A 76 31.54 -54.84 26.55
N LEU A 77 31.81 -53.63 27.02
CA LEU A 77 31.66 -52.39 26.25
C LEU A 77 33.00 -51.68 26.07
N GLU A 78 33.31 -51.31 24.83
CA GLU A 78 34.52 -50.56 24.47
C GLU A 78 34.20 -49.42 23.48
N PRO A 79 34.71 -48.19 23.69
CA PRO A 79 35.36 -47.65 24.89
C PRO A 79 34.38 -47.37 26.06
N SER A 80 34.87 -47.35 27.31
CA SER A 80 34.03 -47.06 28.50
C SER A 80 33.50 -45.63 28.60
N GLU A 81 34.17 -44.67 27.96
CA GLU A 81 33.82 -43.24 27.99
C GLU A 81 33.81 -42.69 26.55
N PRO A 82 32.82 -43.08 25.73
CA PRO A 82 32.71 -42.61 24.35
C PRO A 82 32.40 -41.12 24.28
N ILE A 83 32.78 -40.50 23.17
CA ILE A 83 32.38 -39.15 22.81
C ILE A 83 31.19 -39.23 21.81
N ILE A 84 30.33 -38.20 21.73
CA ILE A 84 29.28 -38.16 20.70
C ILE A 84 29.91 -38.33 19.30
N GLY A 85 29.44 -39.33 18.56
CA GLY A 85 29.94 -39.67 17.22
C GLY A 85 30.91 -40.85 17.20
N ASP A 86 31.40 -41.31 18.36
CA ASP A 86 32.21 -42.53 18.45
C ASP A 86 31.36 -43.79 18.24
N ILE A 87 31.97 -44.81 17.65
CA ILE A 87 31.38 -46.14 17.50
C ILE A 87 31.76 -46.97 18.74
N LEU A 88 30.75 -47.43 19.46
CA LEU A 88 30.86 -48.35 20.57
C LEU A 88 30.82 -49.79 20.09
N THR A 89 31.66 -50.65 20.65
CA THR A 89 31.60 -52.10 20.44
C THR A 89 31.08 -52.77 21.70
N LEU A 90 29.87 -53.32 21.63
CA LEU A 90 29.27 -54.15 22.68
C LEU A 90 29.48 -55.62 22.30
N THR A 91 30.16 -56.38 23.16
CA THR A 91 30.37 -57.82 23.00
C THR A 91 29.61 -58.56 24.10
N LEU A 92 28.61 -59.35 23.73
CA LEU A 92 27.98 -60.34 24.62
C LEU A 92 28.62 -61.70 24.36
N GLN A 93 29.21 -62.28 25.39
CA GLN A 93 29.74 -63.64 25.37
C GLN A 93 28.95 -64.49 26.36
N VAL A 94 28.27 -65.53 25.87
CA VAL A 94 27.55 -66.48 26.72
C VAL A 94 28.25 -67.83 26.64
N SER A 95 28.60 -68.39 27.79
CA SER A 95 29.21 -69.71 27.93
C SER A 95 28.24 -70.62 28.66
N ALA A 96 27.94 -71.78 28.08
CA ALA A 96 27.16 -72.83 28.74
C ALA A 96 27.93 -74.15 28.81
N GLU A 97 27.62 -74.96 29.81
CA GLU A 97 28.14 -76.33 29.92
C GLU A 97 27.64 -77.24 28.78
N ALA A 98 28.29 -78.40 28.62
CA ALA A 98 27.89 -79.38 27.59
C ALA A 98 26.42 -79.80 27.76
N GLU A 99 25.74 -80.04 26.64
CA GLU A 99 24.32 -80.44 26.59
C GLU A 99 23.32 -79.37 27.09
N VAL A 100 23.74 -78.10 27.19
CA VAL A 100 22.85 -76.96 27.39
C VAL A 100 22.65 -76.24 26.07
N GLU A 101 21.40 -76.11 25.64
CA GLU A 101 21.04 -75.38 24.41
C GLU A 101 20.76 -73.91 24.75
N LEU A 102 21.40 -72.97 24.04
CA LEU A 102 21.20 -71.54 24.24
C LEU A 102 20.30 -70.94 23.17
N LEU A 103 19.37 -70.09 23.59
CA LEU A 103 18.53 -69.25 22.75
C LEU A 103 18.94 -67.79 22.99
N MET A 104 19.60 -67.21 21.98
CA MET A 104 20.11 -65.83 22.07
C MET A 104 19.00 -64.82 21.76
N PRO A 105 18.97 -63.65 22.42
CA PRO A 105 17.94 -62.65 22.18
C PRO A 105 18.02 -62.01 20.79
N GLU A 106 16.89 -61.51 20.28
CA GLU A 106 16.82 -60.67 19.09
C GLU A 106 17.11 -59.19 19.43
N PHE A 107 18.37 -58.79 19.30
CA PHE A 107 18.88 -57.48 19.78
C PHE A 107 18.27 -56.24 19.12
N GLY A 108 17.56 -56.41 17.99
CA GLY A 108 16.97 -55.31 17.24
C GLY A 108 15.91 -54.52 18.02
N GLN A 109 15.25 -55.14 19.00
CA GLN A 109 14.12 -54.52 19.72
C GLN A 109 14.51 -53.91 21.08
N SER A 110 15.52 -54.44 21.77
CA SER A 110 15.86 -53.99 23.13
C SER A 110 16.78 -52.75 23.17
N LEU A 111 17.47 -52.44 22.07
CA LEU A 111 18.48 -51.38 22.01
C LEU A 111 18.02 -50.11 21.29
N GLU A 112 16.71 -49.81 21.28
CA GLU A 112 16.06 -48.71 20.52
C GLU A 112 16.78 -47.35 20.53
N ARG A 113 17.55 -47.05 21.58
CA ARG A 113 18.30 -45.79 21.75
C ARG A 113 19.63 -45.74 20.99
N PHE A 114 20.04 -46.85 20.36
CA PHE A 114 21.28 -47.02 19.62
C PHE A 114 21.01 -47.37 18.17
N THR A 115 21.81 -46.79 17.26
CA THR A 115 21.85 -47.26 15.88
C THR A 115 22.77 -48.48 15.80
N ILE A 116 22.24 -49.63 15.37
CA ILE A 116 23.02 -50.85 15.14
C ILE A 116 23.63 -50.75 13.74
N LEU A 117 24.96 -50.65 13.69
CA LEU A 117 25.71 -50.53 12.43
C LEU A 117 26.06 -51.90 11.83
N ASP A 118 26.25 -52.92 12.67
CA ASP A 118 26.71 -54.25 12.27
C ASP A 118 26.49 -55.30 13.36
N PHE A 119 26.32 -56.56 12.95
CA PHE A 119 26.11 -57.72 13.80
C PHE A 119 26.87 -58.94 13.25
N VAL A 120 27.75 -59.53 14.07
CA VAL A 120 28.49 -60.75 13.71
C VAL A 120 28.32 -61.81 14.81
N PRO A 121 27.48 -62.85 14.61
CA PRO A 121 27.41 -63.98 15.52
C PRO A 121 28.59 -64.94 15.28
N ARG A 122 29.16 -65.46 16.37
CA ARG A 122 30.14 -66.55 16.34
C ARG A 122 29.80 -67.56 17.42
N GLU A 123 29.75 -68.83 17.05
CA GLU A 123 29.61 -69.94 17.98
C GLU A 123 30.87 -70.80 17.91
N LYS A 124 31.40 -71.16 19.08
CA LYS A 124 32.54 -72.06 19.20
C LYS A 124 32.33 -72.99 20.39
N ILE A 125 32.72 -74.24 20.25
CA ILE A 125 32.87 -75.16 21.37
C ILE A 125 34.30 -75.02 21.91
N ASP A 126 34.44 -74.69 23.19
CA ASP A 126 35.71 -74.54 23.89
C ASP A 126 36.38 -75.90 24.14
N ASP A 127 37.67 -75.91 24.47
CA ASP A 127 38.46 -77.14 24.68
C ASP A 127 37.93 -77.99 25.86
N GLN A 128 37.07 -77.40 26.69
CA GLN A 128 36.36 -78.03 27.82
C GLN A 128 34.95 -78.56 27.45
N GLY A 129 34.59 -78.58 26.16
CA GLY A 129 33.27 -79.05 25.69
C GLY A 129 32.11 -78.08 25.96
N ARG A 130 32.41 -76.84 26.35
CA ARG A 130 31.42 -75.78 26.63
C ARG A 130 31.03 -75.05 25.35
N THR A 131 29.75 -74.76 25.18
CA THR A 131 29.27 -73.92 24.08
C THR A 131 29.50 -72.45 24.42
N VAL A 132 30.30 -71.75 23.61
CA VAL A 132 30.58 -70.32 23.76
C VAL A 132 30.02 -69.58 22.55
N VAL A 133 28.98 -68.79 22.79
CA VAL A 133 28.35 -67.93 21.79
C VAL A 133 28.80 -66.49 22.01
N MET A 134 29.30 -65.84 20.97
CA MET A 134 29.76 -64.44 20.98
C MET A 134 29.00 -63.61 19.97
N HIS A 135 28.34 -62.56 20.45
CA HIS A 135 27.67 -61.57 19.64
C HIS A 135 28.37 -60.22 19.78
N ARG A 136 28.78 -59.63 18.65
CA ARG A 136 29.41 -58.30 18.61
C ARG A 136 28.49 -57.31 17.90
N TYR A 137 28.17 -56.21 18.59
CA TYR A 137 27.38 -55.10 18.08
C TYR A 137 28.23 -53.85 17.95
N ARG A 138 28.12 -53.18 16.80
CA ARG A 138 28.62 -51.82 16.62
C ARG A 138 27.47 -50.86 16.84
N LEU A 139 27.54 -50.09 17.92
CA LEU A 139 26.49 -49.17 18.37
C LEU A 139 26.97 -47.74 18.22
N GLN A 140 26.08 -46.83 17.85
CA GLN A 140 26.36 -45.38 17.87
C GLN A 140 25.39 -44.67 18.83
N PRO A 141 25.89 -43.95 19.86
CA PRO A 141 25.05 -43.14 20.74
C PRO A 141 24.37 -42.00 19.99
N SER A 142 23.08 -41.78 20.27
CA SER A 142 22.28 -40.72 19.66
C SER A 142 22.45 -39.33 20.33
N SER A 143 22.90 -39.29 21.58
CA SER A 143 23.04 -38.04 22.36
C SER A 143 24.13 -38.13 23.45
N SER A 144 24.70 -36.98 23.86
CA SER A 144 25.58 -36.90 25.03
C SER A 144 24.81 -37.01 26.35
N GLY A 145 25.49 -37.51 27.37
CA GLY A 145 24.98 -37.66 28.73
C GLY A 145 24.96 -39.11 29.18
N THR A 146 24.30 -39.37 30.31
CA THR A 146 24.18 -40.70 30.88
C THR A 146 23.29 -41.58 30.00
N GLN A 147 23.84 -42.69 29.52
CA GLN A 147 23.15 -43.72 28.77
C GLN A 147 23.25 -45.06 29.50
N ALA A 148 22.36 -45.99 29.16
CA ALA A 148 22.33 -47.31 29.77
C ALA A 148 22.04 -48.39 28.72
N ILE A 149 22.71 -49.53 28.85
CA ILE A 149 22.32 -50.75 28.16
C ILE A 149 21.31 -51.48 29.05
N PRO A 150 20.10 -51.77 28.54
CA PRO A 150 19.09 -52.49 29.30
C PRO A 150 19.50 -53.95 29.55
N PRO A 151 18.90 -54.61 30.55
CA PRO A 151 19.03 -56.05 30.74
C PRO A 151 18.69 -56.81 29.47
N LEU A 152 19.55 -57.75 29.09
CA LEU A 152 19.35 -58.63 27.95
C LEU A 152 18.93 -60.00 28.48
N MET A 153 17.83 -60.53 27.95
CA MET A 153 17.30 -61.83 28.32
C MET A 153 17.90 -62.90 27.42
N ILE A 154 18.54 -63.90 28.02
CA ILE A 154 19.05 -65.07 27.33
C ILE A 154 18.28 -66.26 27.86
N GLU A 155 17.75 -67.08 26.97
CA GLU A 155 17.02 -68.29 27.32
C GLU A 155 17.93 -69.51 27.14
N PHE A 156 17.79 -70.52 27.99
CA PHE A 156 18.52 -71.78 27.85
C PHE A 156 17.71 -72.98 28.31
N VAL A 157 17.96 -74.12 27.68
CA VAL A 157 17.34 -75.41 28.01
C VAL A 157 18.43 -76.38 28.47
N ASP A 158 18.33 -76.87 29.70
CA ASP A 158 19.30 -77.80 30.28
C ASP A 158 18.92 -79.25 29.92
N ARG A 159 19.62 -79.84 28.94
CA ARG A 159 19.36 -81.23 28.49
C ARG A 159 20.25 -82.27 29.17
N ARG A 160 21.04 -81.88 30.18
CA ARG A 160 21.91 -82.81 30.92
C ARG A 160 21.07 -83.86 31.67
N PRO A 161 21.48 -85.15 31.69
CA PRO A 161 20.71 -86.23 32.28
C PRO A 161 20.51 -86.02 33.80
N GLY A 162 19.24 -85.97 34.22
CA GLY A 162 18.84 -85.78 35.63
C GLY A 162 18.40 -84.36 36.00
N ASN A 163 18.57 -83.39 35.10
CA ASN A 163 18.07 -82.02 35.28
C ASN A 163 16.69 -81.84 34.63
N ARG A 164 15.98 -80.79 35.04
CA ARG A 164 14.72 -80.39 34.38
C ARG A 164 15.05 -79.56 33.15
N LEU A 165 14.31 -79.76 32.06
CA LEU A 165 14.49 -79.02 30.81
C LEU A 165 14.23 -77.51 31.00
N ALA A 166 13.20 -77.17 31.77
CA ALA A 166 12.77 -75.81 32.07
C ALA A 166 12.05 -75.74 33.45
N PRO A 167 11.84 -74.53 34.01
CA PRO A 167 11.00 -74.30 35.20
C PRO A 167 9.55 -74.77 35.02
N GLU A 168 8.82 -74.95 36.11
CA GLU A 168 7.42 -75.42 36.07
C GLU A 168 6.51 -74.34 35.44
N GLY A 169 6.00 -74.59 34.24
CA GLY A 169 5.13 -73.68 33.49
C GLY A 169 5.85 -72.79 32.45
N GLU A 170 7.15 -72.97 32.26
CA GLU A 170 7.97 -72.22 31.28
C GLU A 170 8.65 -73.20 30.30
N ASP A 171 8.98 -72.73 29.09
CA ASP A 171 9.62 -73.54 28.04
C ASP A 171 11.17 -73.50 28.10
N ALA A 172 11.74 -72.53 28.83
CA ALA A 172 13.19 -72.36 28.99
C ALA A 172 13.55 -71.66 30.32
N TYR A 173 14.81 -71.75 30.74
CA TYR A 173 15.36 -70.92 31.82
C TYR A 173 15.81 -69.56 31.28
N GLU A 174 15.42 -68.48 31.94
CA GLU A 174 15.85 -67.13 31.56
C GLU A 174 17.05 -66.65 32.40
N ILE A 175 18.01 -65.97 31.79
CA ILE A 175 19.04 -65.19 32.49
C ILE A 175 19.03 -63.76 31.95
N LEU A 176 18.79 -62.81 32.84
CA LEU A 176 18.87 -61.38 32.54
C LEU A 176 20.28 -60.89 32.86
N THR A 177 20.92 -60.24 31.90
CA THR A 177 22.16 -59.52 32.18
C THR A 177 21.88 -58.26 33.00
N GLU A 178 22.87 -57.78 33.73
CA GLU A 178 22.71 -56.56 34.52
C GLU A 178 22.58 -55.32 33.62
N ARG A 179 21.70 -54.38 34.01
CA ARG A 179 21.65 -53.05 33.43
C ARG A 179 22.95 -52.33 33.78
N PHE A 180 23.62 -51.76 32.79
CA PHE A 180 24.84 -50.98 33.05
C PHE A 180 24.75 -49.59 32.42
N GLU A 181 25.21 -48.59 33.17
CA GLU A 181 25.17 -47.19 32.78
C GLU A 181 26.57 -46.69 32.40
N PHE A 182 26.65 -45.86 31.38
CA PHE A 182 27.88 -45.24 30.91
C PHE A 182 27.62 -43.79 30.49
N ASN A 183 28.63 -42.93 30.56
CA ASN A 183 28.49 -41.51 30.26
C ASN A 183 29.12 -41.18 28.90
N VAL A 184 28.32 -40.62 27.99
CA VAL A 184 28.78 -40.15 26.68
C VAL A 184 29.23 -38.70 26.78
N LYS A 185 30.53 -38.44 26.58
CA LYS A 185 31.08 -37.09 26.61
C LYS A 185 30.63 -36.29 25.40
N SER A 186 30.24 -35.03 25.63
CA SER A 186 30.00 -34.10 24.54
C SER A 186 31.31 -33.53 24.00
N VAL A 187 31.44 -33.41 22.68
CA VAL A 187 32.55 -32.67 22.03
C VAL A 187 32.40 -31.17 22.22
N VAL A 188 31.24 -30.69 22.72
CA VAL A 188 31.03 -29.26 22.95
C VAL A 188 32.01 -28.80 24.04
N PRO A 189 32.93 -27.87 23.75
CA PRO A 189 33.89 -27.38 24.74
C PRO A 189 33.13 -26.92 25.98
N THR A 190 33.56 -27.34 27.16
CA THR A 190 33.07 -26.85 28.45
C THR A 190 33.34 -25.34 28.53
N GLY A 191 32.38 -24.54 28.09
CA GLY A 191 32.51 -23.10 27.87
C GLY A 191 31.67 -22.58 26.69
N ALA A 192 31.43 -23.41 25.67
CA ALA A 192 30.69 -23.00 24.47
C ALA A 192 29.20 -22.75 24.74
N SER A 193 28.58 -23.44 25.71
CA SER A 193 27.16 -23.18 26.06
C SER A 193 26.93 -21.78 26.64
N ASN A 194 27.97 -21.12 27.16
CA ASN A 194 27.88 -19.75 27.70
C ASN A 194 28.39 -18.69 26.72
N GLU A 195 28.96 -19.10 25.58
CA GLU A 195 29.52 -18.21 24.55
C GLU A 195 28.76 -18.21 23.23
N LEU A 196 27.62 -18.92 23.13
CA LEU A 196 26.60 -18.58 22.13
C LEU A 196 25.83 -17.30 22.52
N LYS A 197 26.55 -16.24 22.89
CA LYS A 197 26.07 -14.91 22.53
C LYS A 197 26.35 -14.82 21.05
N ALA A 198 25.31 -14.98 20.23
CA ALA A 198 25.32 -14.36 18.90
C ALA A 198 25.96 -12.98 19.08
N PRO A 199 26.90 -12.53 18.22
CA PRO A 199 27.42 -11.18 18.34
C PRO A 199 26.22 -10.25 18.20
N LEU A 200 25.64 -9.89 19.34
CA LEU A 200 24.64 -8.87 19.51
C LEU A 200 25.45 -7.63 19.26
N ARG A 201 25.66 -7.35 17.98
CA ARG A 201 26.06 -6.04 17.53
C ARG A 201 25.08 -5.13 18.21
N GLU A 202 25.57 -4.32 19.15
CA GLU A 202 24.76 -3.28 19.77
C GLU A 202 24.07 -2.58 18.61
N LEU A 203 22.75 -2.76 18.51
CA LEU A 203 22.01 -2.16 17.42
C LEU A 203 22.30 -0.67 17.55
N ALA A 204 22.90 -0.09 16.52
CA ALA A 204 23.12 1.35 16.48
C ALA A 204 21.81 2.01 16.90
N PRO A 205 21.83 2.97 17.83
CA PRO A 205 20.61 3.57 18.34
C PRO A 205 19.77 3.96 17.14
N LEU A 206 18.52 3.44 17.07
CA LEU A 206 17.61 3.71 15.97
C LEU A 206 17.60 5.22 15.78
N GLY A 207 18.28 5.67 14.70
CA GLY A 207 18.54 7.08 14.51
C GLY A 207 17.20 7.79 14.47
N VAL A 208 16.90 8.59 15.48
CA VAL A 208 15.68 9.42 15.57
C VAL A 208 15.59 10.48 14.46
N GLY A 209 16.49 10.43 13.47
CA GLY A 209 16.55 11.34 12.34
C GLY A 209 15.40 11.16 11.34
N ARG A 210 14.87 9.94 11.15
CA ARG A 210 13.78 9.73 10.17
C ARG A 210 12.40 10.03 10.73
N GLY A 211 12.16 9.77 12.01
CA GLY A 211 10.85 10.03 12.63
C GLY A 211 10.45 11.51 12.61
N LYS A 212 11.40 12.41 12.88
CA LYS A 212 11.15 13.87 12.85
C LYS A 212 10.83 14.37 11.43
N ILE A 213 11.46 13.79 10.41
CA ILE A 213 11.21 14.15 9.01
C ILE A 213 9.80 13.70 8.59
N TRP A 214 9.38 12.48 8.95
CA TRP A 214 8.03 12.01 8.66
C TRP A 214 6.95 12.83 9.40
N MET A 215 7.19 13.20 10.65
CA MET A 215 6.30 14.10 11.39
C MET A 215 6.22 15.49 10.75
N ALA A 216 7.34 16.03 10.26
CA ALA A 216 7.36 17.30 9.54
C ALA A 216 6.61 17.20 8.20
N LEU A 217 6.78 16.12 7.45
CA LEU A 217 6.06 15.89 6.19
C LEU A 217 4.55 15.74 6.41
N ILE A 218 4.13 15.04 7.47
CA ILE A 218 2.71 14.92 7.84
C ILE A 218 2.15 16.28 8.23
N ALA A 219 2.88 17.06 9.03
CA ALA A 219 2.45 18.41 9.41
C ALA A 219 2.31 19.34 8.20
N VAL A 220 3.29 19.32 7.28
CA VAL A 220 3.22 20.09 6.02
C VAL A 220 2.06 19.62 5.15
N SER A 221 1.84 18.32 5.04
CA SER A 221 0.71 17.77 4.27
C SER A 221 -0.64 18.22 4.83
N ILE A 222 -0.80 18.26 6.16
CA ILE A 222 -2.02 18.74 6.81
C ILE A 222 -2.22 20.24 6.57
N ILE A 223 -1.15 21.03 6.69
CA ILE A 223 -1.20 22.48 6.41
C ILE A 223 -1.54 22.72 4.95
N LEU A 224 -1.03 21.92 4.02
CA LEU A 224 -1.32 22.07 2.60
C LEU A 224 -2.78 21.67 2.30
N LEU A 225 -3.24 20.55 2.85
CA LEU A 225 -4.58 20.00 2.64
C LEU A 225 -5.68 20.92 3.20
N LEU A 226 -5.45 21.57 4.34
CA LEU A 226 -6.40 22.50 4.96
C LEU A 226 -6.19 23.95 4.48
N GLY A 227 -4.94 24.36 4.27
CA GLY A 227 -4.57 25.72 3.93
C GLY A 227 -4.84 26.09 2.47
N LEU A 228 -4.59 25.20 1.51
CA LEU A 228 -4.88 25.47 0.09
C LEU A 228 -6.36 25.76 -0.19
N PRO A 229 -7.34 24.92 0.22
CA PRO A 229 -8.74 25.21 -0.05
C PRO A 229 -9.25 26.43 0.71
N PHE A 230 -8.77 26.67 1.94
CA PHE A 230 -9.14 27.86 2.71
C PHE A 230 -8.58 29.15 2.08
N ALA A 231 -7.30 29.15 1.69
CA ALA A 231 -6.66 30.25 1.00
C ALA A 231 -7.32 30.49 -0.37
N TRP A 232 -7.64 29.44 -1.12
CA TRP A 232 -8.32 29.56 -2.42
C TRP A 232 -9.74 30.12 -2.27
N ARG A 233 -10.51 29.64 -1.28
CA ARG A 233 -11.85 30.17 -0.99
C ARG A 233 -11.81 31.63 -0.55
N SER A 234 -10.84 32.00 0.28
CA SER A 234 -10.61 33.40 0.69
C SER A 234 -10.19 34.27 -0.52
N TRP A 235 -9.29 33.79 -1.37
CA TRP A 235 -8.89 34.50 -2.59
C TRP A 235 -10.04 34.66 -3.58
N GLN A 236 -10.91 33.66 -3.74
CA GLN A 236 -12.12 33.81 -4.56
C GLN A 236 -13.04 34.88 -3.97
N HIS A 237 -13.29 34.86 -2.66
CA HIS A 237 -14.10 35.89 -1.99
C HIS A 237 -13.52 37.31 -2.17
N HIS A 238 -12.20 37.46 -2.05
CA HIS A 238 -11.55 38.77 -2.20
C HIS A 238 -11.44 39.21 -3.67
N ARG A 239 -11.31 38.29 -4.63
CA ARG A 239 -11.38 38.62 -6.07
C ARG A 239 -12.79 38.99 -6.53
N ILE A 240 -13.83 38.44 -5.90
CA ILE A 240 -15.23 38.84 -6.16
C ILE A 240 -15.52 40.21 -5.53
N GLY A 241 -14.83 40.58 -4.45
CA GLY A 241 -14.97 41.89 -3.80
C GLY A 241 -14.41 43.08 -4.61
N SER A 242 -13.50 42.87 -5.57
CA SER A 242 -12.85 43.96 -6.32
C SER A 242 -13.55 44.34 -7.63
N ARG A 243 -14.68 43.71 -7.97
CA ARG A 243 -15.50 44.05 -9.15
C ARG A 243 -16.95 44.40 -8.84
N ARG A 244 -17.26 44.65 -7.59
CA ARG A 244 -18.56 45.14 -7.16
C ARG A 244 -18.70 46.60 -7.56
N ARG A 245 -19.27 46.85 -8.74
CA ARG A 245 -19.75 48.19 -9.11
C ARG A 245 -21.11 48.39 -8.45
N SER A 246 -21.33 49.54 -7.86
CA SER A 246 -22.65 49.87 -7.32
C SER A 246 -23.66 50.00 -8.47
N ALA A 247 -24.96 49.80 -8.20
CA ALA A 247 -26.03 50.09 -9.17
C ALA A 247 -25.87 51.51 -9.77
N TYR A 248 -25.42 52.48 -8.96
CA TYR A 248 -25.09 53.83 -9.40
C TYR A 248 -23.94 53.87 -10.40
N ASP A 249 -22.83 53.16 -10.15
CA ASP A 249 -21.68 53.14 -11.06
C ASP A 249 -22.05 52.54 -12.43
N ILE A 250 -22.89 51.50 -12.45
CA ILE A 250 -23.39 50.88 -13.68
C ILE A 250 -24.26 51.88 -14.45
N ALA A 251 -25.29 52.43 -13.80
CA ALA A 251 -26.21 53.39 -14.42
C ALA A 251 -25.49 54.66 -14.91
N ASN A 252 -24.59 55.23 -14.10
CA ASN A 252 -23.79 56.40 -14.46
C ASN A 252 -22.83 56.11 -15.62
N SER A 253 -22.27 54.90 -15.70
CA SER A 253 -21.43 54.49 -16.84
C SER A 253 -22.22 54.38 -18.16
N ARG A 254 -23.49 53.94 -18.09
CA ARG A 254 -24.39 53.92 -19.27
C ARG A 254 -24.85 55.33 -19.63
N LEU A 255 -25.24 56.12 -18.63
CA LEU A 255 -25.68 57.51 -18.82
C LEU A 255 -24.58 58.41 -19.40
N SER A 256 -23.33 58.22 -18.97
CA SER A 256 -22.18 58.96 -19.51
C SER A 256 -21.88 58.60 -20.97
N LYS A 257 -22.07 57.34 -21.38
CA LYS A 257 -21.97 56.93 -22.81
C LYS A 257 -23.09 57.57 -23.64
N LEU A 258 -24.31 57.56 -23.13
CA LEU A 258 -25.46 58.20 -23.78
C LEU A 258 -25.22 59.71 -23.95
N ARG A 259 -24.67 60.38 -22.92
CA ARG A 259 -24.31 61.80 -22.96
C ARG A 259 -23.14 62.12 -23.91
N ALA A 260 -22.21 61.19 -24.09
CA ALA A 260 -21.07 61.37 -24.99
C ALA A 260 -21.42 61.15 -26.46
N SER A 261 -22.59 60.59 -26.74
CA SER A 261 -23.10 60.39 -28.09
C SER A 261 -23.57 61.71 -28.72
N PRO A 262 -23.61 61.83 -30.05
CA PRO A 262 -24.15 63.01 -30.73
C PRO A 262 -25.57 63.33 -30.26
N LYS A 263 -25.95 64.62 -30.25
CA LYS A 263 -27.32 65.01 -29.90
C LYS A 263 -28.30 64.36 -30.89
N PRO A 264 -29.36 63.69 -30.40
CA PRO A 264 -30.29 63.01 -31.29
C PRO A 264 -31.12 64.02 -32.09
N GLU A 265 -31.31 63.75 -33.38
CA GLU A 265 -32.15 64.55 -34.28
C GLU A 265 -33.24 63.67 -34.93
N GLY A 266 -34.42 64.24 -35.16
CA GLY A 266 -35.53 63.56 -35.83
C GLY A 266 -35.92 62.23 -35.16
N GLU A 267 -35.83 61.13 -35.90
CA GLU A 267 -36.22 59.79 -35.45
C GLU A 267 -35.30 59.23 -34.33
N GLU A 268 -34.06 59.72 -34.22
CA GLU A 268 -33.11 59.29 -33.18
C GLU A 268 -33.53 59.73 -31.76
N ILE A 269 -34.41 60.74 -31.66
CA ILE A 269 -34.94 61.23 -30.38
C ILE A 269 -35.72 60.12 -29.66
N SER A 270 -36.46 59.29 -30.41
CA SER A 270 -37.20 58.17 -29.82
C SER A 270 -36.26 57.12 -29.23
N ALA A 271 -35.23 56.74 -29.97
CA ALA A 271 -34.21 55.80 -29.49
C ALA A 271 -33.48 56.31 -28.24
N PHE A 272 -33.17 57.62 -28.20
CA PHE A 272 -32.55 58.26 -27.04
C PHE A 272 -33.44 58.17 -25.79
N PHE A 273 -34.74 58.47 -25.88
CA PHE A 273 -35.65 58.38 -24.73
C PHE A 273 -35.90 56.93 -24.30
N VAL A 274 -35.90 55.98 -25.24
CA VAL A 274 -35.95 54.55 -24.91
C VAL A 274 -34.73 54.15 -24.09
N GLU A 275 -33.51 54.46 -24.54
CA GLU A 275 -32.28 54.14 -23.82
C GLU A 275 -32.17 54.87 -22.47
N LEU A 276 -32.54 56.16 -22.42
CA LEU A 276 -32.53 56.94 -21.19
C LEU A 276 -33.49 56.37 -20.14
N SER A 277 -34.71 56.00 -20.57
CA SER A 277 -35.70 55.38 -19.68
C SER A 277 -35.28 53.98 -19.23
N ASP A 278 -34.60 53.22 -20.10
CA ASP A 278 -34.08 51.89 -19.80
C ASP A 278 -32.99 51.93 -18.73
N ILE A 279 -32.06 52.90 -18.80
CA ILE A 279 -31.03 53.11 -17.79
C ILE A 279 -31.65 53.41 -16.41
N VAL A 280 -32.68 54.26 -16.37
CA VAL A 280 -33.37 54.62 -15.12
C VAL A 280 -34.16 53.43 -14.57
N ARG A 281 -34.86 52.66 -15.42
CA ARG A 281 -35.62 51.47 -15.01
C ARG A 281 -34.70 50.39 -14.44
N HIS A 282 -33.59 50.06 -15.11
CA HIS A 282 -32.62 49.10 -14.59
C HIS A 282 -31.97 49.58 -13.29
N TYR A 283 -31.68 50.88 -13.15
CA TYR A 283 -31.19 51.42 -11.89
C TYR A 283 -32.17 51.23 -10.72
N LEU A 284 -33.47 51.41 -10.99
CA LEU A 284 -34.51 51.23 -9.98
C LEU A 284 -34.66 49.77 -9.55
N GLU A 285 -34.51 48.84 -10.49
CA GLU A 285 -34.47 47.40 -10.20
C GLU A 285 -33.22 47.05 -9.38
N ASP A 286 -32.06 47.42 -9.89
CA ASP A 286 -30.76 47.12 -9.29
C ASP A 286 -30.62 47.68 -7.86
N ARG A 287 -31.24 48.83 -7.59
CA ARG A 287 -31.09 49.53 -6.32
C ARG A 287 -32.23 49.34 -5.35
N PHE A 288 -33.46 49.50 -5.82
CA PHE A 288 -34.65 49.48 -4.98
C PHE A 288 -35.41 48.15 -5.11
N ASN A 289 -34.90 47.20 -5.90
CA ASN A 289 -35.55 45.93 -6.19
C ASN A 289 -36.98 46.10 -6.74
N LEU A 290 -37.19 47.20 -7.47
CA LEU A 290 -38.43 47.51 -8.17
C LEU A 290 -38.25 47.08 -9.62
N HIS A 291 -38.84 45.94 -10.01
CA HIS A 291 -38.72 45.28 -11.33
C HIS A 291 -39.24 46.15 -12.51
N ALA A 292 -38.72 47.36 -12.65
CA ALA A 292 -39.22 48.40 -13.53
C ALA A 292 -39.09 48.07 -15.03
N PRO A 293 -38.07 47.34 -15.51
CA PRO A 293 -38.01 46.91 -16.90
C PRO A 293 -39.12 45.92 -17.32
N GLU A 294 -39.64 45.13 -16.37
CA GLU A 294 -40.67 44.10 -16.63
C GLU A 294 -42.11 44.62 -16.52
N LEU A 295 -42.29 45.77 -15.87
CA LEU A 295 -43.60 46.39 -15.63
C LEU A 295 -43.94 47.44 -16.70
N THR A 296 -45.23 47.58 -17.00
CA THR A 296 -45.71 48.75 -17.74
C THR A 296 -45.52 50.04 -16.92
N THR A 297 -45.49 51.21 -17.56
CA THR A 297 -45.26 52.47 -16.85
C THR A 297 -46.34 52.73 -15.79
N GLU A 298 -47.60 52.41 -16.07
CA GLU A 298 -48.70 52.55 -15.13
C GLU A 298 -48.52 51.62 -13.91
N GLU A 299 -48.24 50.33 -14.15
CA GLU A 299 -48.01 49.35 -13.08
C GLU A 299 -46.78 49.71 -12.23
N PHE A 300 -45.69 50.14 -12.87
CA PHE A 300 -44.50 50.58 -12.16
C PHE A 300 -44.78 51.79 -11.26
N LEU A 301 -45.56 52.77 -11.72
CA LEU A 301 -45.89 53.96 -10.92
C LEU A 301 -46.76 53.62 -9.71
N GLU A 302 -47.63 52.62 -9.79
CA GLU A 302 -48.41 52.13 -8.64
C GLU A 302 -47.50 51.46 -7.58
N VAL A 303 -46.55 50.65 -8.02
CA VAL A 303 -45.56 50.00 -7.15
C VAL A 303 -44.59 51.04 -6.54
N ALA A 304 -44.09 51.98 -7.35
CA ALA A 304 -43.21 53.05 -6.89
C ALA A 304 -43.91 53.98 -5.89
N ALA A 305 -45.22 54.23 -6.05
CA ALA A 305 -46.00 55.05 -5.13
C ALA A 305 -46.06 54.46 -3.71
N THR A 306 -46.04 53.13 -3.58
CA THR A 306 -46.08 52.42 -2.30
C THR A 306 -44.71 52.11 -1.69
N SER A 307 -43.62 52.29 -2.45
CA SER A 307 -42.26 52.08 -1.93
C SER A 307 -41.88 53.07 -0.80
N PRO A 308 -41.35 52.58 0.33
CA PRO A 308 -40.86 53.42 1.43
C PRO A 308 -39.48 54.05 1.14
N ASP A 309 -38.73 53.50 0.17
CA ASP A 309 -37.35 53.91 -0.13
C ASP A 309 -37.28 55.11 -1.08
N LEU A 310 -38.43 55.52 -1.65
CA LEU A 310 -38.56 56.67 -2.52
C LEU A 310 -39.24 57.84 -1.79
N THR A 311 -38.63 59.01 -1.84
CA THR A 311 -39.22 60.26 -1.33
C THR A 311 -40.39 60.71 -2.22
N ALA A 312 -41.24 61.61 -1.71
CA ALA A 312 -42.32 62.18 -2.51
C ALA A 312 -41.80 62.91 -3.77
N GLU A 313 -40.65 63.58 -3.66
CA GLU A 313 -39.98 64.24 -4.78
C GLU A 313 -39.52 63.24 -5.86
N HIS A 314 -38.93 62.12 -5.45
CA HIS A 314 -38.53 61.04 -6.37
C HIS A 314 -39.73 60.44 -7.11
N LYS A 315 -40.86 60.26 -6.42
CA LYS A 315 -42.09 59.71 -7.00
C LYS A 315 -42.68 60.63 -8.07
N ILE A 316 -42.72 61.94 -7.79
CA ILE A 316 -43.18 62.96 -8.76
C ILE A 316 -42.25 62.97 -9.97
N PHE A 317 -40.93 62.98 -9.75
CA PHE A 317 -39.95 62.92 -10.84
C PHE A 317 -40.15 61.69 -11.73
N LEU A 318 -40.27 60.48 -11.15
CA LEU A 318 -40.45 59.24 -11.91
C LEU A 318 -41.76 59.26 -12.73
N GLN A 319 -42.84 59.81 -12.16
CA GLN A 319 -44.10 59.97 -12.87
C GLN A 319 -43.97 60.86 -14.09
N ASP A 320 -43.38 62.05 -13.93
CA ASP A 320 -43.24 63.01 -15.02
C ASP A 320 -42.27 62.51 -16.09
N PHE A 321 -41.14 61.95 -15.66
CA PHE A 321 -40.08 61.44 -16.53
C PHE A 321 -40.53 60.25 -17.38
N LEU A 322 -41.17 59.23 -16.78
CA LEU A 322 -41.61 58.06 -17.53
C LEU A 322 -42.80 58.36 -18.46
N ARG A 323 -43.70 59.27 -18.06
CA ARG A 323 -44.78 59.75 -18.95
C ARG A 323 -44.23 60.50 -20.14
N GLN A 324 -43.21 61.35 -19.93
CA GLN A 324 -42.53 62.03 -21.03
C GLN A 324 -41.87 61.03 -21.98
N ALA A 325 -41.15 60.03 -21.45
CA ALA A 325 -40.53 58.98 -22.26
C ALA A 325 -41.56 58.19 -23.09
N ASP A 326 -42.70 57.84 -22.51
CA ASP A 326 -43.77 57.12 -23.21
C ASP A 326 -44.47 57.96 -24.28
N GLN A 327 -44.64 59.27 -24.07
CA GLN A 327 -45.14 60.18 -25.11
C GLN A 327 -44.20 60.23 -26.32
N VAL A 328 -42.88 60.23 -26.09
CA VAL A 328 -41.90 60.20 -27.17
C VAL A 328 -41.89 58.83 -27.87
N LYS A 329 -41.98 57.73 -27.10
CA LYS A 329 -41.94 56.35 -27.61
C LYS A 329 -43.19 55.97 -28.40
N PHE A 330 -44.38 56.34 -27.92
CA PHE A 330 -45.65 55.86 -28.48
C PHE A 330 -46.48 56.94 -29.18
N ALA A 331 -46.42 58.19 -28.70
CA ALA A 331 -47.20 59.29 -29.27
C ALA A 331 -46.42 60.11 -30.32
N GLN A 332 -45.22 59.65 -30.71
CA GLN A 332 -44.33 60.33 -31.66
C GLN A 332 -44.12 61.82 -31.33
N HIS A 333 -44.15 62.14 -30.04
CA HIS A 333 -43.90 63.50 -29.58
C HIS A 333 -42.44 63.85 -29.86
N ILE A 334 -42.19 65.00 -30.50
CA ILE A 334 -40.85 65.51 -30.78
C ILE A 334 -40.53 66.60 -29.75
N PRO A 335 -39.83 66.26 -28.65
CA PRO A 335 -39.40 67.24 -27.67
C PRO A 335 -38.37 68.19 -28.28
N ASP A 336 -38.35 69.44 -27.81
CA ASP A 336 -37.33 70.41 -28.19
C ASP A 336 -35.97 70.07 -27.56
N SER A 337 -34.89 70.65 -28.09
CA SER A 337 -33.54 70.39 -27.57
C SER A 337 -33.40 70.74 -26.08
N GLN A 338 -34.18 71.71 -25.58
CA GLN A 338 -34.16 72.07 -24.17
C GLN A 338 -34.78 70.96 -23.30
N SER A 339 -35.86 70.33 -23.74
CA SER A 339 -36.47 69.19 -23.05
C SER A 339 -35.55 67.97 -23.04
N ILE A 340 -34.80 67.70 -24.12
CA ILE A 340 -33.81 66.62 -24.17
C ILE A 340 -32.70 66.84 -23.13
N ASP A 341 -32.12 68.05 -23.10
CA ASP A 341 -31.08 68.42 -22.15
C ASP A 341 -31.61 68.39 -20.70
N ASN A 342 -32.87 68.77 -20.48
CA ASN A 342 -33.52 68.71 -19.18
C ASN A 342 -33.79 67.26 -18.73
N ALA A 343 -34.27 66.38 -19.60
CA ALA A 343 -34.52 64.97 -19.28
C ALA A 343 -33.22 64.27 -18.85
N LEU A 344 -32.13 64.51 -19.58
CA LEU A 344 -30.81 63.98 -19.24
C LEU A 344 -30.30 64.52 -17.90
N ARG A 345 -30.46 65.83 -17.64
CA ARG A 345 -30.07 66.46 -16.38
C ARG A 345 -30.87 65.91 -15.20
N SER A 346 -32.18 65.79 -15.35
CA SER A 346 -33.07 65.29 -14.30
C SER A 346 -32.79 63.83 -13.97
N ALA A 347 -32.55 62.99 -14.98
CA ALA A 347 -32.11 61.60 -14.77
C ALA A 347 -30.75 61.54 -14.04
N THR A 348 -29.78 62.39 -14.41
CA THR A 348 -28.48 62.48 -13.73
C THR A 348 -28.66 62.89 -12.25
N ASN A 349 -29.46 63.92 -12.00
CA ASN A 349 -29.73 64.41 -10.64
C ASN A 349 -30.43 63.35 -9.80
N PHE A 350 -31.36 62.60 -10.38
CA PHE A 350 -32.02 61.49 -9.70
C PHE A 350 -31.01 60.41 -9.27
N LEU A 351 -30.11 59.97 -10.15
CA LEU A 351 -29.06 59.00 -9.80
C LEU A 351 -28.13 59.54 -8.68
N GLU A 352 -27.74 60.82 -8.76
CA GLU A 352 -26.87 61.51 -7.80
C GLU A 352 -27.50 61.67 -6.41
N GLN A 353 -28.76 62.10 -6.35
CA GLN A 353 -29.52 62.25 -5.10
C GLN A 353 -29.74 60.91 -4.43
N THR A 354 -29.91 59.88 -5.25
CA THR A 354 -30.28 58.59 -4.73
C THR A 354 -29.03 57.76 -4.41
N LYS A 355 -27.83 57.95 -4.98
CA LYS A 355 -26.59 57.12 -4.81
C LYS A 355 -26.20 56.50 -3.43
N GLN A 356 -26.68 56.98 -2.28
CA GLN A 356 -26.31 56.42 -0.97
C GLN A 356 -26.91 55.02 -0.75
N ASP A 357 -26.09 54.08 -0.26
CA ASP A 357 -26.40 52.67 0.02
C ASP A 357 -26.96 51.84 -1.16
N ALA A 358 -26.42 52.03 -2.37
CA ALA A 358 -26.69 51.14 -3.48
C ALA A 358 -26.11 49.73 -3.24
N PRO A 359 -26.90 48.64 -3.38
CA PRO A 359 -26.38 47.29 -3.37
C PRO A 359 -25.35 47.11 -4.50
N LEU A 360 -24.31 46.32 -4.20
CA LEU A 360 -23.23 46.00 -5.12
C LEU A 360 -23.65 44.81 -5.98
N LEU A 361 -23.73 44.99 -7.30
CA LEU A 361 -24.21 43.95 -8.22
C LEU A 361 -23.09 43.42 -9.13
N ASP A 362 -23.28 42.19 -9.58
CA ASP A 362 -22.42 41.50 -10.53
C ASP A 362 -22.98 41.69 -11.96
N GLU A 363 -22.14 42.10 -12.92
CA GLU A 363 -22.55 42.25 -14.32
C GLU A 363 -22.84 40.88 -14.99
N PRO A 364 -23.94 40.74 -15.76
CA PRO A 364 -24.15 39.55 -16.58
C PRO A 364 -23.13 39.54 -17.73
N THR A 365 -22.19 38.62 -17.67
CA THR A 365 -21.22 38.41 -18.75
C THR A 365 -21.92 37.71 -19.92
N ASN A 366 -22.20 38.43 -21.01
CA ASN A 366 -22.63 37.82 -22.27
C ASN A 366 -21.48 36.97 -22.83
N SER A 367 -21.46 35.69 -22.49
CA SER A 367 -20.49 34.70 -22.99
C SER A 367 -21.12 33.30 -23.01
N GLN A 368 -22.28 33.15 -23.63
CA GLN A 368 -22.87 31.87 -24.04
C GLN A 368 -23.81 32.09 -25.24
N ALA A 369 -23.27 32.47 -26.40
CA ALA A 369 -24.02 32.49 -27.66
C ALA A 369 -23.08 32.31 -28.85
N SER A 370 -22.36 31.17 -28.91
CA SER A 370 -21.65 30.67 -30.10
C SER A 370 -21.09 29.28 -29.84
N GLU A 371 -21.94 28.25 -29.66
CA GLU A 371 -21.57 26.84 -29.86
C GLU A 371 -22.81 25.94 -29.69
N SER A 372 -23.69 25.93 -30.69
CA SER A 372 -24.61 24.79 -30.95
C SER A 372 -25.18 24.87 -32.36
N GLN A 373 -24.34 24.73 -33.37
CA GLN A 373 -24.80 24.37 -34.71
C GLN A 373 -23.67 23.64 -35.43
N GLY A 374 -23.81 22.32 -35.52
CA GLY A 374 -22.95 21.51 -36.39
C GLY A 374 -22.76 20.06 -35.95
N GLU A 375 -23.82 19.29 -35.68
CA GLU A 375 -23.69 17.82 -35.80
C GLU A 375 -25.04 17.09 -35.92
N ILE A 376 -25.68 17.14 -37.09
CA ILE A 376 -26.57 16.07 -37.57
C ILE A 376 -26.44 16.04 -39.10
N GLU A 377 -25.79 15.00 -39.64
CA GLU A 377 -26.21 14.24 -40.84
C GLU A 377 -25.04 13.40 -41.39
N SER A 378 -24.94 12.14 -40.99
CA SER A 378 -24.50 11.04 -41.86
C SER A 378 -24.66 9.71 -41.13
N ARG A 379 -25.76 9.00 -41.40
CA ARG A 379 -25.76 7.55 -41.20
C ARG A 379 -26.46 6.86 -42.36
N SER A 380 -25.64 6.05 -43.01
CA SER A 380 -25.81 5.27 -44.21
C SER A 380 -26.99 4.31 -44.18
N VAL A 381 -27.68 4.25 -45.31
CA VAL A 381 -28.58 3.17 -45.73
C VAL A 381 -27.76 1.91 -46.04
N SER A 382 -28.13 0.76 -45.47
CA SER A 382 -27.82 -0.55 -46.04
C SER A 382 -29.00 -1.51 -45.84
N ASN A 383 -29.54 -1.97 -46.96
CA ASN A 383 -30.57 -3.00 -47.09
C ASN A 383 -30.12 -4.36 -46.51
N ALA A 384 -31.08 -5.15 -46.01
CA ALA A 384 -31.57 -6.39 -46.64
C ALA A 384 -31.94 -7.51 -45.64
N SER A 385 -33.20 -7.97 -45.78
CA SER A 385 -33.60 -9.37 -45.92
C SER A 385 -33.92 -10.26 -44.69
N ALA A 386 -35.21 -10.62 -44.64
CA ALA A 386 -35.81 -11.95 -44.49
C ALA A 386 -36.24 -12.49 -43.10
N GLY A 387 -37.47 -13.05 -43.09
CA GLY A 387 -37.97 -14.08 -42.17
C GLY A 387 -39.23 -13.65 -41.40
N GLU A 388 -40.45 -13.71 -41.96
CA GLU A 388 -41.43 -14.83 -41.96
C GLU A 388 -42.31 -15.01 -40.70
N ALA A 389 -43.57 -15.40 -40.94
CA ALA A 389 -44.66 -15.83 -40.05
C ALA A 389 -45.42 -14.71 -39.25
N GLU A 390 -46.65 -14.29 -39.60
CA GLU A 390 -47.97 -14.96 -39.66
C GLU A 390 -48.69 -15.06 -38.29
N ILE A 391 -50.01 -14.81 -38.34
CA ILE A 391 -51.10 -15.09 -37.37
C ILE A 391 -51.44 -13.93 -36.38
N THR A 392 -52.40 -13.03 -36.65
CA THR A 392 -53.89 -13.10 -36.56
C THR A 392 -54.49 -12.54 -35.24
N ALA A 393 -55.35 -11.53 -35.43
CA ALA A 393 -56.62 -11.23 -34.73
C ALA A 393 -56.70 -10.45 -33.38
N LEU A 394 -57.47 -9.35 -33.50
CA LEU A 394 -58.66 -8.95 -32.70
C LEU A 394 -58.54 -7.97 -31.51
N GLY A 395 -59.39 -6.93 -31.59
CA GLY A 395 -60.06 -6.22 -30.48
C GLY A 395 -59.39 -4.90 -30.08
N GLN A 396 -59.79 -3.71 -30.55
CA GLN A 396 -61.06 -2.96 -30.42
C GLN A 396 -61.44 -2.54 -28.98
N LYS A 397 -61.55 -1.21 -28.80
CA LYS A 397 -62.24 -0.43 -27.74
C LYS A 397 -61.55 -0.45 -26.36
N ARG A 398 -61.30 0.69 -25.71
CA ARG A 398 -62.10 1.91 -25.57
C ARG A 398 -61.21 3.15 -25.42
#